data_AF-A0A1H4ACR6-F1
#
_entry.id   AF-A0A1H4ACR6-F1
#
_cell.length_a   1.000
_cell.length_b   1.000
_cell.length_c   1.000
_cell.angle_alpha   90.00
_cell.angle_beta   90.00
_cell.angle_gamma   90.00
#
_symmetry.space_group_name_H-M   'P 1'
#
loop_
_entity.id
_entity.type
_entity.pdbx_description
1 polymer ?
#
loop_
_entity_poly.entity_id
_entity_poly.type
_entity_poly.pdbx_seq_one_letter_code
_entity_poly.pdbx_strand_id
1 'polypeptide(L)'
;MDSHEESDRFFLCLSEELKKYELALNNKKSKTIPLPQASVKNWVTKLNHFNFTNTYIVNGKEAIRVKELKGFLDFAIELMLDEESDGSIINYAIKIISNKHLDKNAKNYYIKQIHHLVLLYPYLINLLEVKVFETHNIDKSIIKEIAKDIYAYGVKKKIHEACSYAVYWSLKYDFKIDLTTLKDDSILSTDCIFMMVSFLYDKKHEKKAYLKEYKDQAKYLKIDDFDRYWLYIYEILPWTELNDKYRMMKKNGLTFIKAEFN
;
A
#
# COMPACT_ATOMS: atom_id res chain seq x y z
N MET A 1 -10.06 39.85 -19.36
CA MET A 1 -10.98 39.01 -20.16
C MET A 1 -10.16 38.16 -21.13
N ASP A 2 -9.12 38.74 -21.73
CA ASP A 2 -8.30 38.10 -22.77
C ASP A 2 -7.55 36.81 -22.33
N SER A 3 -7.00 36.71 -21.12
CA SER A 3 -6.18 35.52 -20.77
C SER A 3 -7.00 34.23 -20.54
N HIS A 4 -8.29 34.34 -20.22
CA HIS A 4 -9.13 33.15 -20.03
C HIS A 4 -9.57 32.57 -21.38
N GLU A 5 -9.97 33.44 -22.31
CA GLU A 5 -10.31 33.03 -23.68
C GLU A 5 -9.09 32.46 -24.43
N GLU A 6 -7.89 33.01 -24.20
CA GLU A 6 -6.64 32.45 -24.74
C GLU A 6 -6.34 31.06 -24.16
N SER A 7 -6.56 30.85 -22.87
CA SER A 7 -6.37 29.54 -22.22
C SER A 7 -7.36 28.51 -22.75
N ASP A 8 -8.63 28.88 -22.91
CA ASP A 8 -9.66 27.99 -23.45
C ASP A 8 -9.37 27.64 -24.92
N ARG A 9 -8.88 28.60 -25.72
CA ARG A 9 -8.45 28.37 -27.09
C ARG A 9 -7.24 27.44 -27.15
N PHE A 10 -6.27 27.59 -26.26
CA PHE A 10 -5.13 26.69 -26.14
C PHE A 10 -5.57 25.26 -25.82
N PHE A 11 -6.50 25.07 -24.87
CA PHE A 11 -7.02 23.75 -24.54
C PHE A 11 -7.78 23.10 -25.70
N LEU A 12 -8.51 23.89 -26.48
CA LEU A 12 -9.19 23.41 -27.69
C LEU A 12 -8.17 22.90 -28.73
N CYS A 13 -7.17 23.73 -29.08
CA CYS A 13 -6.14 23.35 -30.04
C CYS A 13 -5.33 22.13 -29.57
N LEU A 14 -4.97 22.07 -28.28
CA LEU A 14 -4.24 20.94 -27.71
C LEU A 14 -5.06 19.64 -27.79
N SER A 15 -6.37 19.72 -27.53
CA SER A 15 -7.28 18.58 -27.64
C SER A 15 -7.37 18.08 -29.09
N GLU A 16 -7.46 18.99 -30.06
CA GLU A 16 -7.50 18.66 -31.49
C GLU A 16 -6.21 17.98 -31.97
N GLU A 17 -5.04 18.46 -31.53
CA GLU A 17 -3.76 17.85 -31.89
C GLU A 17 -3.57 16.47 -31.24
N LEU A 18 -3.90 16.32 -29.95
CA LEU A 18 -3.80 15.03 -29.25
C LEU A 18 -4.70 13.96 -29.89
N LYS A 19 -5.88 14.36 -30.38
CA LYS A 19 -6.81 13.47 -31.06
C LYS A 19 -6.22 12.83 -32.32
N LYS A 20 -5.29 13.51 -33.03
CA LYS A 20 -4.59 12.94 -34.20
C LYS A 20 -3.71 11.73 -33.85
N TYR A 21 -3.33 11.60 -32.59
CA TYR A 21 -2.51 10.51 -32.06
C TYR A 21 -3.30 9.56 -31.16
N GLU A 22 -4.64 9.60 -31.22
CA GLU A 22 -5.54 8.80 -30.35
C GLU A 22 -5.34 9.06 -28.85
N LEU A 23 -4.81 10.24 -28.49
CA LEU A 23 -4.65 10.68 -27.12
C LEU A 23 -5.79 11.62 -26.71
N ALA A 24 -6.19 11.56 -25.44
CA ALA A 24 -7.21 12.43 -24.87
C ALA A 24 -6.63 13.27 -23.74
N LEU A 25 -7.06 14.54 -23.66
CA LEU A 25 -6.68 15.44 -22.59
C LEU A 25 -7.29 14.97 -21.25
N ASN A 26 -6.47 14.89 -20.21
CA ASN A 26 -6.98 14.57 -18.87
C ASN A 26 -7.53 15.84 -18.21
N ASN A 27 -8.84 16.03 -18.28
CA ASN A 27 -9.54 17.20 -17.74
C ASN A 27 -9.42 17.34 -16.21
N LYS A 28 -9.04 16.29 -15.47
CA LYS A 28 -8.72 16.41 -14.03
C LYS A 28 -7.37 17.08 -13.79
N LYS A 29 -6.40 16.86 -14.67
CA LYS A 29 -5.03 17.40 -14.58
C LYS A 29 -4.84 18.70 -15.36
N SER A 30 -5.78 19.03 -16.24
CA SER A 30 -5.69 20.12 -17.20
C SER A 30 -6.76 21.14 -16.87
N LYS A 31 -6.42 22.12 -16.02
CA LYS A 31 -7.33 23.19 -15.57
C LYS A 31 -6.61 24.54 -15.73
N THR A 32 -7.34 25.54 -16.22
CA THR A 32 -6.89 26.94 -16.13
C THR A 32 -6.98 27.37 -14.67
N ILE A 33 -5.85 27.74 -14.05
CA ILE A 33 -5.83 28.14 -12.64
C ILE A 33 -5.38 29.60 -12.55
N PRO A 34 -6.19 30.51 -11.99
CA PRO A 34 -5.84 31.92 -11.88
C PRO A 34 -4.66 32.13 -10.90
N LEU A 35 -3.86 33.16 -11.17
CA LEU A 35 -2.79 33.63 -10.28
C LEU A 35 -3.29 34.79 -9.39
N PRO A 36 -2.69 35.00 -8.20
CA PRO A 36 -1.56 34.27 -7.62
C PRO A 36 -1.98 32.93 -6.99
N GLN A 37 -1.15 31.92 -7.15
CA GLN A 37 -1.31 30.64 -6.45
C GLN A 37 -0.42 30.58 -5.21
N ALA A 38 -0.95 30.00 -4.13
CA ALA A 38 -0.12 29.64 -2.98
C ALA A 38 0.96 28.63 -3.40
N SER A 39 2.19 28.81 -2.91
CA SER A 39 3.36 27.97 -3.24
C SER A 39 3.23 26.51 -2.75
N VAL A 40 2.31 26.25 -1.83
CA VAL A 40 2.00 24.92 -1.29
C VAL A 40 0.51 24.65 -1.50
N LYS A 41 0.15 23.41 -1.86
CA LYS A 41 -1.27 22.98 -1.91
C LYS A 41 -1.97 23.40 -0.63
N ASN A 42 -3.13 24.05 -0.76
CA ASN A 42 -3.88 24.66 0.34
C ASN A 42 -4.08 23.70 1.53
N TRP A 43 -4.35 22.42 1.25
CA TRP A 43 -4.58 21.42 2.29
C TRP A 43 -3.34 21.07 3.13
N VAL A 44 -2.12 21.11 2.59
CA VAL A 44 -0.90 20.82 3.37
C VAL A 44 -0.68 21.91 4.43
N THR A 45 -0.89 23.16 4.02
CA THR A 45 -0.84 24.32 4.90
C THR A 45 -1.92 24.23 5.98
N LYS A 46 -3.16 23.85 5.60
CA LYS A 46 -4.26 23.62 6.56
C LYS A 46 -3.91 22.54 7.59
N LEU A 47 -3.35 21.39 7.18
CA LEU A 47 -2.93 20.32 8.11
C LEU A 47 -1.79 20.75 9.04
N ASN A 48 -0.79 21.46 8.52
CA ASN A 48 0.35 21.91 9.34
C ASN A 48 -0.05 23.00 10.35
N HIS A 49 -1.07 23.80 10.05
CA HIS A 49 -1.60 24.81 10.97
C HIS A 49 -2.57 24.27 12.02
N PHE A 50 -2.94 22.98 11.95
CA PHE A 50 -3.72 22.36 13.02
C PHE A 50 -2.90 22.39 14.31
N ASN A 51 -3.41 23.09 15.32
CA ASN A 51 -2.72 23.26 16.59
C ASN A 51 -3.24 22.24 17.61
N PHE A 52 -2.34 21.39 18.10
CA PHE A 52 -2.65 20.49 19.20
C PHE A 52 -2.54 21.26 20.52
N THR A 53 -3.68 21.58 21.14
CA THR A 53 -3.73 22.55 22.25
C THR A 53 -3.35 21.96 23.60
N ASN A 54 -3.64 20.68 23.82
CA ASN A 54 -3.46 19.99 25.10
C ASN A 54 -2.38 18.90 25.01
N THR A 55 -1.16 19.29 24.62
CA THR A 55 -0.02 18.40 24.47
C THR A 55 1.00 18.56 25.59
N TYR A 56 1.94 17.64 25.64
CA TYR A 56 3.07 17.64 26.55
C TYR A 56 4.25 16.91 25.90
N ILE A 57 5.45 16.94 26.47
CA ILE A 57 6.64 16.35 25.83
C ILE A 57 6.99 15.02 26.49
N VAL A 58 7.19 13.99 25.67
CA VAL A 58 7.70 12.68 26.10
C VAL A 58 8.85 12.28 25.17
N ASN A 59 10.04 12.05 25.71
CA ASN A 59 11.24 11.66 24.95
C ASN A 59 11.53 12.58 23.75
N GLY A 60 11.39 13.90 23.94
CA GLY A 60 11.60 14.89 22.89
C GLY A 60 10.53 14.94 21.80
N LYS A 61 9.45 14.16 21.93
CA LYS A 61 8.29 14.19 21.02
C LYS A 61 7.08 14.80 21.71
N GLU A 62 6.30 15.55 20.93
CA GLU A 62 5.01 16.05 21.38
C GLU A 62 4.01 14.88 21.52
N ALA A 63 3.50 14.69 22.73
CA ALA A 63 2.50 13.71 23.10
C ALA A 63 1.10 14.24 22.88
N ILE A 64 0.29 13.50 22.12
CA ILE A 64 -1.07 13.89 21.75
C ILE A 64 -2.08 13.09 22.56
N ARG A 65 -2.99 13.81 23.23
CA ARG A 65 -4.12 13.21 23.95
C ARG A 65 -5.21 12.74 22.99
N VAL A 66 -6.01 11.76 23.41
CA VAL A 66 -7.09 11.15 22.60
C VAL A 66 -8.03 12.20 21.99
N LYS A 67 -8.42 13.24 22.76
CA LYS A 67 -9.33 14.29 22.29
C LYS A 67 -8.73 15.09 21.12
N GLU A 68 -7.46 15.49 21.24
CA GLU A 68 -6.77 16.25 20.20
C GLU A 68 -6.50 15.37 18.97
N LEU A 69 -6.14 14.10 19.18
CA LEU A 69 -5.97 13.13 18.09
C LEU A 69 -7.26 12.92 17.31
N LYS A 70 -8.40 12.79 18.00
CA LYS A 70 -9.71 12.70 17.36
C LYS A 70 -10.01 13.94 16.52
N GLY A 71 -9.85 15.13 17.11
CA GLY A 71 -10.07 16.39 16.39
C GLY A 71 -9.21 16.52 15.14
N PHE A 72 -7.94 16.10 15.21
CA PHE A 72 -7.04 16.12 14.05
C PHE A 72 -7.43 15.12 12.95
N LEU A 73 -7.82 13.89 13.34
CA LEU A 73 -8.24 12.88 12.37
C LEU A 73 -9.57 13.25 11.70
N ASP A 74 -10.54 13.75 12.47
CA ASP A 74 -11.82 14.23 11.95
C ASP A 74 -11.56 15.39 10.96
N PHE A 75 -10.71 16.36 11.32
CA PHE A 75 -10.29 17.45 10.43
C PHE A 75 -9.61 16.96 9.15
N ALA A 76 -8.70 15.97 9.25
CA ALA A 76 -8.02 15.43 8.08
C ALA A 76 -8.98 14.68 7.14
N ILE A 77 -9.98 13.99 7.69
CA ILE A 77 -11.01 13.29 6.90
C ILE A 77 -11.93 14.30 6.21
N GLU A 78 -12.41 15.32 6.92
CA GLU A 78 -13.21 16.40 6.32
C GLU A 78 -12.45 17.09 5.19
N LEU A 79 -11.19 17.45 5.44
CA LEU A 79 -10.34 18.08 4.44
C LEU A 79 -10.10 17.19 3.22
N MET A 80 -9.98 15.86 3.41
CA MET A 80 -9.88 14.91 2.32
C MET A 80 -11.16 14.91 1.47
N LEU A 81 -12.34 14.91 2.10
CA LEU A 81 -13.62 14.92 1.40
C LEU A 81 -13.83 16.22 0.62
N ASP A 82 -13.41 17.35 1.16
CA ASP A 82 -13.48 18.66 0.49
C ASP A 82 -12.57 18.76 -0.75
N GLU A 83 -11.44 18.06 -0.75
CA GLU A 83 -10.42 18.10 -1.80
C GLU A 83 -10.55 16.90 -2.76
N GLU A 84 -11.76 16.66 -3.28
CA GLU A 84 -12.08 15.60 -4.25
C GLU A 84 -11.70 14.17 -3.78
N SER A 85 -11.68 13.91 -2.47
CA SER A 85 -11.22 12.64 -1.88
C SER A 85 -9.75 12.32 -2.18
N ASP A 86 -8.88 13.34 -2.20
CA ASP A 86 -7.43 13.17 -2.36
C ASP A 86 -6.81 12.43 -1.15
N GLY A 87 -6.57 11.12 -1.33
CA GLY A 87 -5.99 10.26 -0.31
C GLY A 87 -4.60 10.65 0.19
N SER A 88 -3.89 11.54 -0.53
CA SER A 88 -2.61 12.07 -0.07
C SER A 88 -2.73 12.89 1.22
N ILE A 89 -3.92 13.41 1.53
CA ILE A 89 -4.23 14.14 2.76
C ILE A 89 -4.12 13.21 3.97
N ILE A 90 -4.75 12.03 3.90
CA ILE A 90 -4.66 11.03 4.98
C ILE A 90 -3.26 10.47 5.10
N ASN A 91 -2.57 10.23 3.97
CA ASN A 91 -1.16 9.84 3.97
C ASN A 91 -0.29 10.84 4.75
N TYR A 92 -0.50 12.14 4.52
CA TYR A 92 0.23 13.20 5.19
C TYR A 92 -0.17 13.34 6.67
N ALA A 93 -1.46 13.17 7.01
CA ALA A 93 -1.92 13.16 8.39
C ALA A 93 -1.30 12.00 9.20
N ILE A 94 -1.24 10.79 8.63
CA ILE A 94 -0.52 9.64 9.22
C ILE A 94 0.95 9.98 9.42
N LYS A 95 1.59 10.64 8.45
CA LYS A 95 2.98 11.09 8.57
C LYS A 95 3.16 12.09 9.73
N ILE A 96 2.27 13.05 9.91
CA ILE A 96 2.31 13.98 11.05
C ILE A 96 2.24 13.19 12.35
N ILE A 97 1.25 12.30 12.49
CA ILE A 97 1.04 11.50 13.71
C ILE A 97 2.22 10.58 14.00
N SER A 98 2.88 10.02 12.98
CA SER A 98 4.08 9.17 13.13
C SER A 98 5.23 9.90 13.83
N ASN A 99 5.28 11.24 13.75
CA ASN A 99 6.29 12.04 14.43
C ASN A 99 5.91 12.40 15.88
N LYS A 100 4.77 11.92 16.38
CA LYS A 100 4.20 12.29 17.68
C LYS A 100 4.23 11.09 18.64
N HIS A 101 4.20 11.38 19.94
CA HIS A 101 4.07 10.36 20.97
C HIS A 101 2.59 10.06 21.23
N LEU A 102 2.23 8.78 21.33
CA LEU A 102 0.87 8.33 21.61
C LEU A 102 0.87 7.43 22.85
N ASP A 103 0.19 7.87 23.90
CA ASP A 103 -0.07 7.05 25.09
C ASP A 103 -0.96 5.85 24.77
N LYS A 104 -1.08 4.90 25.69
CA LYS A 104 -1.88 3.68 25.52
C LYS A 104 -3.30 3.93 24.98
N ASN A 105 -4.01 4.92 25.54
CA ASN A 105 -5.39 5.24 25.12
C ASN A 105 -5.43 5.89 23.73
N ALA A 106 -4.51 6.82 23.45
CA ALA A 106 -4.41 7.51 22.16
C ALA A 106 -3.99 6.53 21.06
N LYS A 107 -3.03 5.65 21.36
CA LYS A 107 -2.57 4.57 20.49
C LYS A 107 -3.72 3.60 20.16
N ASN A 108 -4.47 3.13 21.15
CA ASN A 108 -5.62 2.24 20.92
C ASN A 108 -6.69 2.89 20.03
N TYR A 109 -7.01 4.16 20.29
CA TYR A 109 -7.92 4.92 19.43
C TYR A 109 -7.38 5.07 18.00
N TYR A 110 -6.11 5.47 17.88
CA TYR A 110 -5.43 5.65 16.59
C TYR A 110 -5.49 4.39 15.73
N ILE A 111 -5.11 3.25 16.29
CA ILE A 111 -5.10 1.97 15.58
C ILE A 111 -6.50 1.62 15.07
N LYS A 112 -7.54 1.77 15.90
CA LYS A 112 -8.93 1.49 15.49
C LYS A 112 -9.35 2.37 14.33
N GLN A 113 -9.01 3.66 14.39
CA GLN A 113 -9.34 4.60 13.34
C GLN A 113 -8.59 4.29 12.04
N ILE A 114 -7.29 4.00 12.11
CA ILE A 114 -6.47 3.63 10.95
C ILE A 114 -6.96 2.32 10.35
N HIS A 115 -7.28 1.32 11.17
CA HIS A 115 -7.81 0.06 10.71
C HIS A 115 -9.10 0.26 9.90
N HIS A 116 -10.04 1.07 10.42
CA HIS A 116 -11.25 1.42 9.70
C HIS A 116 -10.95 2.17 8.38
N LEU A 117 -10.07 3.17 8.42
CA LEU A 117 -9.70 3.95 7.24
C LEU A 117 -9.06 3.09 6.15
N VAL A 118 -8.22 2.12 6.50
CA VAL A 118 -7.56 1.23 5.54
C VAL A 118 -8.57 0.34 4.80
N LEU A 119 -9.61 -0.14 5.49
CA LEU A 119 -10.66 -0.93 4.86
C LEU A 119 -11.55 -0.09 3.92
N LEU A 120 -11.63 1.22 4.15
CA LEU A 120 -12.30 2.16 3.23
C LEU A 120 -11.38 2.59 2.08
N TYR A 121 -10.08 2.74 2.35
CA TYR A 121 -9.07 3.32 1.48
C TYR A 121 -7.83 2.42 1.40
N PRO A 122 -7.85 1.38 0.54
CA PRO A 122 -6.83 0.34 0.53
C PRO A 122 -5.43 0.82 0.13
N TYR A 123 -5.32 1.97 -0.53
CA TYR A 123 -4.02 2.58 -0.84
C TYR A 123 -3.23 2.99 0.41
N LEU A 124 -3.86 3.07 1.59
CA LEU A 124 -3.19 3.37 2.87
C LEU A 124 -2.37 2.19 3.42
N ILE A 125 -2.58 0.97 2.91
CA ILE A 125 -1.96 -0.27 3.41
C ILE A 125 -0.43 -0.15 3.44
N ASN A 126 0.15 0.43 2.39
CA ASN A 126 1.61 0.59 2.24
C ASN A 126 2.25 1.47 3.33
N LEU A 127 1.47 2.28 4.04
CA LEU A 127 1.98 3.14 5.12
C LEU A 127 2.01 2.45 6.48
N LEU A 128 1.19 1.41 6.66
CA LEU A 128 0.92 0.88 8.00
C LEU A 128 2.18 0.36 8.68
N GLU A 129 3.00 -0.39 7.96
CA GLU A 129 4.20 -1.00 8.53
C GLU A 129 5.15 0.04 9.14
N VAL A 130 5.65 0.97 8.32
CA VAL A 130 6.66 1.93 8.74
C VAL A 130 6.04 3.02 9.63
N LYS A 131 4.90 3.58 9.23
CA LYS A 131 4.34 4.79 9.87
C LYS A 131 3.43 4.49 11.06
N VAL A 132 2.89 3.28 11.18
CA VAL A 132 1.95 2.91 12.23
C VAL A 132 2.52 1.82 13.12
N PHE A 133 2.85 0.65 12.57
CA PHE A 133 3.27 -0.52 13.33
C PHE A 133 4.62 -0.33 14.03
N GLU A 134 5.66 -0.01 13.25
CA GLU A 134 7.02 0.18 13.77
C GLU A 134 7.10 1.45 14.62
N THR A 135 6.59 2.56 14.10
CA THR A 135 6.69 3.88 14.74
C THR A 135 6.05 3.93 16.13
N HIS A 136 4.90 3.28 16.29
CA HIS A 136 4.19 3.25 17.57
C HIS A 136 4.38 1.94 18.34
N ASN A 137 5.27 1.06 17.87
CA ASN A 137 5.55 -0.25 18.46
C ASN A 137 4.25 -1.01 18.79
N ILE A 138 3.48 -1.31 17.74
CA ILE A 138 2.20 -1.99 17.84
C ILE A 138 2.41 -3.49 18.09
N ASP A 139 1.62 -4.03 19.02
CA ASP A 139 1.70 -5.45 19.35
C ASP A 139 1.35 -6.35 18.16
N LYS A 140 2.11 -7.44 18.01
CA LYS A 140 1.91 -8.44 16.95
C LYS A 140 0.48 -9.02 16.91
N SER A 141 -0.20 -9.11 18.05
CA SER A 141 -1.59 -9.60 18.12
C SER A 141 -2.56 -8.66 17.41
N ILE A 142 -2.35 -7.35 17.53
CA ILE A 142 -3.16 -6.33 16.87
C ILE A 142 -2.86 -6.33 15.36
N ILE A 143 -1.57 -6.41 14.99
CA ILE A 143 -1.16 -6.51 13.58
C ILE A 143 -1.79 -7.72 12.92
N LYS A 144 -1.87 -8.86 13.63
CA LYS A 144 -2.53 -10.08 13.16
C LYS A 144 -4.01 -9.88 12.85
N GLU A 145 -4.77 -9.23 13.75
CA GLU A 145 -6.20 -8.96 13.51
C GLU A 145 -6.40 -8.04 12.30
N ILE A 146 -5.59 -6.97 12.18
CA ILE A 146 -5.61 -6.07 11.02
C ILE A 146 -5.28 -6.83 9.72
N ALA A 147 -4.26 -7.69 9.73
CA ALA A 147 -3.88 -8.49 8.57
C ALA A 147 -5.02 -9.44 8.15
N LYS A 148 -5.71 -10.06 9.11
CA LYS A 148 -6.84 -10.95 8.84
C LYS A 148 -7.99 -10.21 8.15
N ASP A 149 -8.36 -9.04 8.65
CA ASP A 149 -9.46 -8.25 8.09
C ASP A 149 -9.10 -7.68 6.71
N ILE A 150 -7.85 -7.22 6.53
CA ILE A 150 -7.33 -6.76 5.24
C ILE A 150 -7.29 -7.90 4.22
N TYR A 151 -6.90 -9.12 4.62
CA TYR A 151 -6.92 -10.27 3.72
C TYR A 151 -8.34 -10.60 3.26
N ALA A 152 -9.28 -10.73 4.21
CA ALA A 152 -10.69 -11.03 3.90
C ALA A 152 -11.31 -9.96 2.99
N TYR A 153 -10.99 -8.69 3.25
CA TYR A 153 -11.40 -7.57 2.41
C TYR A 153 -10.76 -7.65 1.01
N GLY A 154 -9.46 -7.92 0.93
CA GLY A 154 -8.70 -8.04 -0.30
C GLY A 154 -9.26 -9.13 -1.22
N VAL A 155 -9.54 -10.31 -0.68
CA VAL A 155 -10.19 -11.41 -1.43
C VAL A 155 -11.57 -10.99 -1.94
N LYS A 156 -12.41 -10.40 -1.07
CA LYS A 156 -13.77 -9.96 -1.43
C LYS A 156 -13.78 -8.89 -2.53
N LYS A 157 -12.82 -7.97 -2.51
CA LYS A 157 -12.72 -6.84 -3.44
C LYS A 157 -11.78 -7.09 -4.62
N LYS A 158 -11.12 -8.25 -4.68
CA LYS A 158 -10.06 -8.59 -5.65
C LYS A 158 -8.89 -7.59 -5.62
N ILE A 159 -8.52 -7.13 -4.43
CA ILE A 159 -7.37 -6.24 -4.21
C ILE A 159 -6.20 -7.12 -3.74
N HIS A 160 -5.47 -7.67 -4.71
CA HIS A 160 -4.40 -8.64 -4.44
C HIS A 160 -3.19 -8.03 -3.71
N GLU A 161 -2.97 -6.73 -3.84
CA GLU A 161 -1.98 -5.99 -3.06
C GLU A 161 -2.28 -6.09 -1.55
N ALA A 162 -3.55 -5.92 -1.17
CA ALA A 162 -3.98 -6.04 0.22
C ALA A 162 -3.72 -7.45 0.77
N CYS A 163 -4.04 -8.48 -0.03
CA CYS A 163 -3.74 -9.88 0.32
C CYS A 163 -2.23 -10.09 0.50
N SER A 164 -1.41 -9.57 -0.43
CA SER A 164 0.04 -9.67 -0.38
C SER A 164 0.61 -9.06 0.91
N TYR A 165 0.17 -7.86 1.30
CA TYR A 165 0.62 -7.24 2.56
C TYR A 165 0.21 -8.02 3.79
N ALA A 166 -1.03 -8.53 3.84
CA ALA A 166 -1.50 -9.32 4.97
C ALA A 166 -0.64 -10.59 5.19
N VAL A 167 -0.34 -11.32 4.11
CA VAL A 167 0.52 -12.51 4.18
C VAL A 167 1.96 -12.12 4.49
N TYR A 168 2.48 -11.05 3.89
CA TYR A 168 3.82 -10.55 4.15
C TYR A 168 4.01 -10.18 5.64
N TRP A 169 3.06 -9.50 6.26
CA TRP A 169 3.15 -9.17 7.68
C TRP A 169 3.15 -10.41 8.57
N SER A 170 2.43 -11.46 8.18
CA SER A 170 2.46 -12.74 8.90
C SER A 170 3.86 -13.37 8.90
N LEU A 171 4.58 -13.24 7.78
CA LEU A 171 5.96 -13.69 7.65
C LEU A 171 6.91 -12.82 8.48
N LYS A 172 6.79 -11.48 8.38
CA LYS A 172 7.69 -10.51 9.04
C LYS A 172 7.58 -10.52 10.56
N TYR A 173 6.36 -10.49 11.08
CA TYR A 173 6.10 -10.44 12.53
C TYR A 173 5.90 -11.81 13.16
N ASP A 174 6.12 -12.88 12.38
CA ASP A 174 6.06 -14.28 12.78
C ASP A 174 4.76 -14.65 13.53
N PHE A 175 3.63 -14.48 12.84
CA PHE A 175 2.33 -14.91 13.35
C PHE A 175 1.58 -15.76 12.33
N LYS A 176 0.80 -16.72 12.84
CA LYS A 176 -0.03 -17.59 12.00
C LYS A 176 -1.39 -16.96 11.73
N ILE A 177 -1.77 -16.85 10.45
CA ILE A 177 -3.12 -16.52 10.00
C ILE A 177 -3.77 -17.80 9.46
N ASP A 178 -5.01 -18.05 9.87
CA ASP A 178 -5.76 -19.18 9.33
C ASP A 178 -6.33 -18.80 7.94
N LEU A 179 -5.52 -19.04 6.90
CA LEU A 179 -5.85 -18.75 5.52
C LEU A 179 -6.04 -20.07 4.77
N THR A 180 -7.21 -20.68 4.91
CA THR A 180 -7.54 -21.97 4.30
C THR A 180 -7.55 -21.90 2.77
N THR A 181 -7.95 -20.76 2.20
CA THR A 181 -8.07 -20.55 0.75
C THR A 181 -6.85 -19.88 0.12
N LEU A 182 -5.78 -19.60 0.89
CA LEU A 182 -4.62 -18.81 0.43
C LEU A 182 -4.07 -19.26 -0.92
N LYS A 183 -3.83 -20.57 -1.04
CA LYS A 183 -3.24 -21.15 -2.24
C LYS A 183 -4.14 -20.93 -3.45
N ASP A 184 -5.42 -21.28 -3.35
CA ASP A 184 -6.37 -21.13 -4.45
C ASP A 184 -6.58 -19.64 -4.81
N ASP A 185 -6.76 -18.77 -3.81
CA ASP A 185 -6.90 -17.32 -4.00
C ASP A 185 -5.70 -16.72 -4.73
N SER A 186 -4.48 -17.14 -4.34
CA SER A 186 -3.24 -16.63 -4.93
C SER A 186 -3.05 -17.07 -6.37
N ILE A 187 -3.30 -18.35 -6.70
CA ILE A 187 -3.15 -18.86 -8.06
C ILE A 187 -4.21 -18.24 -8.99
N LEU A 188 -5.45 -18.14 -8.53
CA LEU A 188 -6.55 -17.51 -9.29
C LEU A 188 -6.33 -16.01 -9.54
N SER A 189 -5.63 -15.32 -8.62
CA SER A 189 -5.37 -13.89 -8.75
C SER A 189 -4.51 -13.54 -9.97
N THR A 190 -3.67 -14.48 -10.44
CA THR A 190 -2.61 -14.23 -11.45
C THR A 190 -1.71 -13.04 -11.09
N ASP A 191 -1.59 -12.73 -9.80
CA ASP A 191 -0.71 -11.68 -9.29
C ASP A 191 0.63 -12.29 -8.87
N CYS A 192 1.70 -11.83 -9.52
CA CYS A 192 3.06 -12.34 -9.34
C CYS A 192 3.53 -12.25 -7.87
N ILE A 193 3.24 -11.12 -7.21
CA ILE A 193 3.67 -10.88 -5.83
C ILE A 193 2.81 -11.70 -4.88
N PHE A 194 1.50 -11.73 -5.07
CA PHE A 194 0.61 -12.48 -4.18
C PHE A 194 0.93 -13.98 -4.23
N MET A 195 1.16 -14.55 -5.41
CA MET A 195 1.58 -15.96 -5.53
C MET A 195 2.92 -16.22 -4.84
N MET A 196 3.90 -15.33 -5.01
CA MET A 196 5.23 -15.47 -4.40
C MET A 196 5.16 -15.45 -2.87
N VAL A 197 4.49 -14.45 -2.30
CA VAL A 197 4.38 -14.29 -0.84
C VAL A 197 3.57 -15.44 -0.23
N SER A 198 2.54 -15.92 -0.94
CA SER A 198 1.75 -17.09 -0.52
C SER A 198 2.57 -18.38 -0.51
N PHE A 199 3.39 -18.60 -1.54
CA PHE A 199 4.33 -19.73 -1.57
C PHE A 199 5.29 -19.72 -0.38
N LEU A 200 5.85 -18.55 -0.03
CA LEU A 200 6.76 -18.43 1.12
C LEU A 200 6.06 -18.74 2.45
N TYR A 201 4.82 -18.28 2.61
CA TYR A 201 4.01 -18.59 3.78
C TYR A 201 3.76 -20.09 3.93
N ASP A 202 3.29 -20.76 2.87
CA ASP A 202 3.01 -22.20 2.92
C ASP A 202 4.29 -23.06 3.00
N LYS A 203 5.42 -22.56 2.49
CA LYS A 203 6.75 -23.16 2.66
C LYS A 203 7.16 -23.13 4.13
N LYS A 204 7.02 -21.98 4.81
CA LYS A 204 7.31 -21.83 6.24
C LYS A 204 6.43 -22.71 7.12
N HIS A 205 5.19 -22.97 6.70
CA HIS A 205 4.23 -23.83 7.41
C HIS A 205 4.21 -25.30 6.94
N GLU A 206 5.23 -25.74 6.20
CA GLU A 206 5.44 -27.13 5.77
C GLU A 206 4.27 -27.79 5.01
N LYS A 207 3.46 -27.00 4.29
CA LYS A 207 2.33 -27.53 3.50
C LYS A 207 2.80 -28.13 2.16
N LYS A 208 3.47 -29.27 2.22
CA LYS A 208 4.14 -29.92 1.06
C LYS A 208 3.23 -30.14 -0.16
N ALA A 209 1.94 -30.43 0.05
CA ALA A 209 0.99 -30.61 -1.05
C ALA A 209 0.85 -29.34 -1.90
N TYR A 210 0.70 -28.18 -1.27
CA TYR A 210 0.51 -26.91 -1.95
C TYR A 210 1.77 -26.45 -2.69
N LEU A 211 2.95 -26.77 -2.15
CA LEU A 211 4.23 -26.45 -2.80
C LEU A 211 4.39 -27.09 -4.18
N LYS A 212 3.79 -28.26 -4.40
CA LYS A 212 3.80 -28.90 -5.73
C LYS A 212 2.93 -28.11 -6.71
N GLU A 213 1.74 -27.71 -6.29
CA GLU A 213 0.81 -26.95 -7.13
C GLU A 213 1.39 -25.58 -7.53
N TYR A 214 2.05 -24.87 -6.60
CA TYR A 214 2.77 -23.64 -6.92
C TYR A 214 3.87 -23.84 -7.98
N LYS A 215 4.62 -24.94 -7.90
CA LYS A 215 5.65 -25.29 -8.88
C LYS A 215 5.06 -25.65 -10.24
N ASP A 216 3.97 -26.40 -10.26
CA ASP A 216 3.26 -26.76 -11.49
C ASP A 216 2.72 -25.49 -12.18
N GLN A 217 2.17 -24.55 -11.40
CA GLN A 217 1.77 -23.24 -11.91
C GLN A 217 2.97 -22.43 -12.44
N ALA A 218 4.10 -22.41 -11.74
CA ALA A 218 5.31 -21.73 -12.22
C ALA A 218 5.84 -22.33 -13.54
N LYS A 219 5.73 -23.65 -13.73
CA LYS A 219 6.09 -24.32 -14.99
C LYS A 219 5.17 -23.92 -16.14
N TYR A 220 3.86 -23.82 -15.88
CA TYR A 220 2.90 -23.33 -16.84
C TYR A 220 3.21 -21.88 -17.25
N LEU A 221 3.35 -20.97 -16.26
CA LEU A 221 3.62 -19.55 -16.49
C LEU A 221 4.97 -19.29 -17.18
N LYS A 222 5.96 -20.18 -16.98
CA LYS A 222 7.24 -20.12 -17.70
C LYS A 222 7.06 -20.25 -19.22
N ILE A 223 6.08 -21.03 -19.68
CA ILE A 223 5.79 -21.23 -21.11
C ILE A 223 4.88 -20.12 -21.63
N ASP A 224 3.89 -19.72 -20.82
CA ASP A 224 2.84 -18.76 -21.19
C ASP A 224 3.34 -17.31 -21.21
N ASP A 225 3.91 -16.81 -20.11
CA ASP A 225 4.30 -15.40 -19.95
C ASP A 225 5.46 -15.26 -18.94
N PHE A 226 6.65 -15.67 -19.34
CA PHE A 226 7.82 -15.60 -18.46
C PHE A 226 8.11 -14.18 -17.99
N ASP A 227 8.00 -13.18 -18.87
CA ASP A 227 8.42 -11.80 -18.57
C ASP A 227 7.55 -11.15 -17.50
N ARG A 228 6.25 -11.47 -17.44
CA ARG A 228 5.37 -10.96 -16.37
C ARG A 228 5.61 -11.65 -15.03
N TYR A 229 5.92 -12.94 -15.03
CA TYR A 229 6.03 -13.78 -13.82
C TYR A 229 7.46 -14.15 -13.46
N TRP A 230 8.46 -13.50 -14.06
CA TRP A 230 9.86 -13.90 -13.97
C TRP A 230 10.33 -14.03 -12.52
N LEU A 231 9.89 -13.13 -11.63
CA LEU A 231 10.28 -13.12 -10.21
C LEU A 231 9.72 -14.34 -9.48
N TYR A 232 8.43 -14.62 -9.64
CA TYR A 232 7.76 -15.79 -9.08
C TYR A 232 8.39 -17.10 -9.58
N ILE A 233 8.58 -17.21 -10.90
CA ILE A 233 9.19 -18.38 -11.55
C ILE A 233 10.63 -18.57 -11.06
N TYR A 234 11.40 -17.47 -11.03
CA TYR A 234 12.79 -17.49 -10.62
C TYR A 234 12.93 -17.98 -9.19
N GLU A 235 12.10 -17.53 -8.24
CA GLU A 235 12.22 -17.93 -6.83
C GLU A 235 11.77 -19.38 -6.57
N ILE A 236 10.76 -19.87 -7.28
CA ILE A 236 10.15 -21.18 -7.00
C ILE A 236 10.84 -22.33 -7.71
N LEU A 237 11.23 -22.13 -8.97
CA LEU A 237 11.82 -23.21 -9.76
C LEU A 237 13.30 -23.42 -9.41
N PRO A 238 13.79 -24.67 -9.41
CA PRO A 238 15.21 -24.93 -9.26
C PRO A 238 15.99 -24.42 -10.48
N TRP A 239 17.30 -24.15 -10.31
CA TRP A 239 18.16 -23.66 -11.39
C TRP A 239 18.16 -24.56 -12.64
N THR A 240 17.91 -25.86 -12.50
CA THR A 240 17.82 -26.83 -13.61
C THR A 240 16.66 -26.54 -14.55
N GLU A 241 15.60 -25.89 -14.06
CA GLU A 241 14.38 -25.59 -14.82
C GLU A 241 14.34 -24.14 -15.31
N LEU A 242 15.40 -23.35 -15.11
CA LEU A 242 15.52 -21.98 -15.61
C LEU A 242 16.37 -21.93 -16.89
N ASN A 243 16.14 -20.92 -17.73
CA ASN A 243 16.88 -20.73 -18.98
C ASN A 243 18.09 -19.78 -18.79
N ASP A 244 19.14 -20.01 -19.57
CA ASP A 244 20.29 -19.11 -19.80
C ASP A 244 20.80 -18.35 -18.57
N LYS A 245 20.56 -17.03 -18.54
CA LYS A 245 21.08 -16.09 -17.53
C LYS A 245 20.48 -16.36 -16.15
N TYR A 246 19.18 -16.64 -16.08
CA TYR A 246 18.48 -16.93 -14.82
C TYR A 246 19.01 -18.21 -14.17
N ARG A 247 19.36 -19.22 -14.98
CA ARG A 247 20.01 -20.44 -14.49
C ARG A 247 21.37 -20.16 -13.85
N MET A 248 22.22 -19.37 -14.51
CA MET A 248 23.53 -18.99 -13.97
C MET A 248 23.40 -18.19 -12.68
N MET A 249 22.49 -17.22 -12.65
CA MET A 249 22.23 -16.40 -11.47
C MET A 249 21.82 -17.25 -10.27
N LYS A 250 20.85 -18.17 -10.46
CA LYS A 250 20.36 -19.01 -9.37
C LYS A 250 21.40 -20.05 -8.92
N LYS A 251 22.22 -20.56 -9.84
CA LYS A 251 23.35 -21.44 -9.51
C LYS A 251 24.39 -20.74 -8.63
N ASN A 252 24.57 -19.43 -8.80
CA ASN A 252 25.46 -18.61 -7.98
C ASN A 252 24.83 -18.17 -6.64
N GLY A 253 23.63 -18.67 -6.30
CA GLY A 253 22.97 -18.36 -5.03
C GLY A 253 22.28 -17.01 -4.98
N LEU A 254 22.08 -16.33 -6.12
CA LEU A 254 21.31 -15.08 -6.16
C LEU A 254 19.84 -15.34 -5.86
N THR A 255 19.27 -14.60 -4.93
CA THR A 255 17.83 -14.57 -4.61
C THR A 255 17.40 -13.13 -4.43
N PHE A 256 16.16 -12.85 -4.80
CA PHE A 256 15.49 -11.57 -4.62
C PHE A 256 14.66 -11.53 -3.33
N ILE A 257 14.73 -12.59 -2.53
CA ILE A 257 14.09 -12.70 -1.22
C ILE A 257 15.15 -12.42 -0.15
N LYS A 258 14.84 -11.52 0.79
CA LYS A 258 15.74 -11.25 1.92
C LYS A 258 15.90 -12.52 2.77
N ALA A 259 17.09 -12.70 3.35
CA ALA A 259 17.42 -13.89 4.14
C ALA A 259 16.44 -14.15 5.31
N GLU A 260 15.81 -13.12 5.86
CA GLU A 260 14.82 -13.22 6.93
C GLU A 260 13.51 -13.94 6.52
N PHE A 261 13.25 -14.10 5.22
CA PHE A 261 12.04 -14.73 4.67
C PHE A 261 12.29 -16.07 3.97
N ASN A 262 13.54 -16.57 3.96
CA ASN A 262 13.94 -17.77 3.22
C ASN A 262 13.73 -19.09 3.96
#